data_AF-M5EFR8-F1
#
_entry.id   AF-M5EFR8-F1
#
_cell.length_a   1.000
_cell.length_b   1.000
_cell.length_c   1.000
_cell.angle_alpha   90.00
_cell.angle_beta   90.00
_cell.angle_gamma   90.00
#
_symmetry.space_group_name_H-M   'P 1'
#
loop_
_entity.id
_entity.type
_entity.pdbx_description
1 polymer ?
#
loop_
_entity_poly.entity_id
_entity_poly.type
_entity_poly.pdbx_seq_one_letter_code
_entity_poly.pdbx_strand_id
1 'polypeptide(L)'
;MALAGKQVDVAPISGVLIKRYLRQYGADGAATIPHGLRDDPAHLYAPQAVLDDPAKAAALGEYVRYWALAARWVEEHPKEWIEGYYVATQGLNTEDGQYLVDADGRFDIPSDWNDVIVRQQATIDLLAKELNKPAIKAEDLFDRRFEAIATNSLNAS
;
A
#
# COMPACT_ATOMS: atom_id res chain seq x y z
N MET A 1 -8.60 22.47 -2.37
CA MET A 1 -7.62 21.62 -3.08
C MET A 1 -7.14 22.37 -4.30
N ALA A 2 -5.84 22.33 -4.63
CA ALA A 2 -5.24 23.10 -5.73
C ALA A 2 -5.90 22.82 -7.10
N LEU A 3 -6.23 21.54 -7.37
CA LEU A 3 -6.92 21.11 -8.59
C LEU A 3 -8.32 21.74 -8.70
N ALA A 4 -9.13 21.67 -7.64
CA ALA A 4 -10.46 22.30 -7.59
C ALA A 4 -10.41 23.83 -7.73
N GLY A 5 -9.32 24.45 -7.26
CA GLY A 5 -9.06 25.88 -7.40
C GLY A 5 -8.40 26.27 -8.73
N LYS A 6 -8.22 25.34 -9.67
CA LYS A 6 -7.55 25.54 -10.98
C LYS A 6 -6.12 26.10 -10.86
N GLN A 7 -5.45 25.81 -9.75
CA GLN A 7 -4.04 26.18 -9.54
C GLN A 7 -3.09 25.20 -10.24
N VAL A 8 -3.57 23.99 -10.54
CA VAL A 8 -2.89 22.95 -11.31
C VAL A 8 -3.89 22.27 -12.24
N ASP A 9 -3.42 21.75 -13.36
CA ASP A 9 -4.26 21.03 -14.34
C ASP A 9 -4.41 19.53 -14.02
N VAL A 10 -3.39 18.94 -13.39
CA VAL A 10 -3.32 17.51 -13.05
C VAL A 10 -2.70 17.36 -11.66
N ALA A 11 -3.23 16.45 -10.85
CA ALA A 11 -2.67 16.13 -9.53
C ALA A 11 -2.84 14.64 -9.20
N PRO A 12 -1.85 14.01 -8.52
CA PRO A 12 -2.06 12.69 -7.92
C PRO A 12 -3.08 12.81 -6.79
N ILE A 13 -4.12 11.98 -6.83
CA ILE A 13 -5.16 11.86 -5.81
C ILE A 13 -5.45 10.38 -5.59
N SER A 14 -5.81 10.00 -4.37
CA SER A 14 -5.98 8.59 -3.99
C SER A 14 -7.26 8.35 -3.19
N GLY A 15 -7.66 7.08 -3.11
CA GLY A 15 -8.80 6.60 -2.33
C GLY A 15 -10.11 7.32 -2.69
N VAL A 16 -10.92 7.60 -1.66
CA VAL A 16 -12.27 8.17 -1.83
C VAL A 16 -12.25 9.57 -2.46
N LEU A 17 -11.12 10.27 -2.45
CA LEU A 17 -10.99 11.59 -3.07
C LEU A 17 -11.17 11.53 -4.60
N ILE A 18 -10.78 10.42 -5.25
CA ILE A 18 -11.02 10.22 -6.69
C ILE A 18 -12.52 10.26 -6.97
N LYS A 19 -13.29 9.39 -6.28
CA LYS A 19 -14.75 9.32 -6.41
C LYS A 19 -15.42 10.67 -6.15
N ARG A 20 -15.00 11.37 -5.08
CA ARG A 20 -15.56 12.68 -4.71
C ARG A 20 -15.26 13.75 -5.75
N TYR A 21 -14.04 13.80 -6.26
CA TYR A 21 -13.63 14.77 -7.27
C TYR A 21 -14.40 14.57 -8.58
N LEU A 22 -14.50 13.32 -9.05
CA LEU A 22 -15.26 12.98 -10.26
C LEU A 22 -16.76 13.24 -10.09
N ARG A 23 -17.34 12.96 -8.92
CA ARG A 23 -18.74 13.29 -8.62
C ARG A 23 -19.01 14.80 -8.74
N GLN A 24 -18.08 15.62 -8.28
CA GLN A 24 -18.26 17.07 -8.24
C GLN A 24 -17.94 17.75 -9.58
N TYR A 25 -16.89 17.33 -10.26
CA TYR A 25 -16.34 18.04 -11.43
C TYR A 25 -16.38 17.24 -12.73
N GLY A 26 -16.89 16.00 -12.71
CA GLY A 26 -16.95 15.14 -13.90
C GLY A 26 -17.82 15.73 -15.02
N ALA A 27 -18.92 16.43 -14.66
CA ALA A 27 -19.76 17.14 -15.62
C ALA A 27 -19.02 18.32 -16.31
N ASP A 28 -17.99 18.86 -15.65
CA ASP A 28 -17.13 19.92 -16.19
C ASP A 28 -15.91 19.35 -16.95
N GLY A 29 -15.87 18.04 -17.17
CA GLY A 29 -14.82 17.35 -17.93
C GLY A 29 -13.69 16.75 -17.08
N ALA A 30 -13.80 16.73 -15.75
CA ALA A 30 -12.82 16.03 -14.92
C ALA A 30 -12.79 14.52 -15.21
N ALA A 31 -11.58 13.97 -15.32
CA ALA A 31 -11.35 12.56 -15.60
C ALA A 31 -10.07 12.05 -14.92
N THR A 32 -9.96 10.73 -14.79
CA THR A 32 -8.72 10.05 -14.38
C THR A 32 -7.83 9.77 -15.59
N ILE A 33 -6.51 9.85 -15.41
CA ILE A 33 -5.54 9.46 -16.43
C ILE A 33 -4.97 8.09 -16.04
N PRO A 34 -5.19 7.03 -16.83
CA PRO A 34 -4.57 5.74 -16.57
C PRO A 34 -3.06 5.83 -16.85
N HIS A 35 -2.24 5.46 -15.87
CA HIS A 35 -0.77 5.45 -16.03
C HIS A 35 -0.21 4.05 -16.35
N GLY A 36 -0.97 2.98 -16.11
CA GLY A 36 -0.52 1.60 -16.36
C GLY A 36 0.67 1.15 -15.49
N LEU A 37 0.98 1.92 -14.44
CA LEU A 37 2.00 1.58 -13.45
C LEU A 37 1.33 0.91 -12.26
N ARG A 38 2.03 0.00 -11.60
CA ARG A 38 1.66 -0.47 -10.27
C ARG A 38 2.07 0.60 -9.25
N ASP A 39 1.10 1.18 -8.54
CA ASP A 39 1.28 2.32 -7.62
C ASP A 39 0.78 2.05 -6.19
N ASP A 40 0.58 0.78 -5.86
CA ASP A 40 0.04 0.28 -4.60
C ASP A 40 1.04 -0.46 -3.67
N PRO A 41 2.37 -0.24 -3.70
CA PRO A 41 3.28 -1.01 -2.84
C PRO A 41 3.11 -0.64 -1.36
N ALA A 42 2.92 -1.65 -0.51
CA ALA A 42 2.92 -1.52 0.94
C ALA A 42 4.15 -2.21 1.54
N HIS A 43 4.80 -1.58 2.50
CA HIS A 43 5.99 -2.10 3.17
C HIS A 43 5.83 -2.05 4.69
N LEU A 44 6.27 -3.11 5.37
CA LEU A 44 6.50 -3.08 6.81
C LEU A 44 7.93 -2.62 7.06
N TYR A 45 8.08 -1.56 7.85
CA TYR A 45 9.38 -0.96 8.16
C TYR A 45 9.68 -1.03 9.65
N ALA A 46 10.93 -1.35 9.98
CA ALA A 46 11.46 -1.28 11.34
C ALA A 46 12.87 -0.67 11.33
N PRO A 47 13.27 0.05 12.40
CA PRO A 47 14.65 0.52 12.54
C PRO A 47 15.64 -0.66 12.64
N GLN A 48 16.83 -0.51 12.07
CA GLN A 48 17.90 -1.52 12.12
C GLN A 48 18.18 -1.98 13.56
N ALA A 49 18.25 -1.06 14.52
CA ALA A 49 18.50 -1.38 15.93
C ALA A 49 17.41 -2.29 16.58
N VAL A 50 16.21 -2.35 16.00
CA VAL A 50 15.16 -3.29 16.41
C VAL A 50 15.38 -4.66 15.77
N LEU A 51 15.82 -4.69 14.50
CA LEU A 51 16.13 -5.92 13.76
C LEU A 51 17.39 -6.63 14.28
N ASP A 52 18.33 -5.87 14.85
CA ASP A 52 19.59 -6.37 15.42
C ASP A 52 19.38 -7.06 16.79
N ASP A 53 18.29 -6.74 17.49
CA ASP A 53 17.92 -7.39 18.76
C ASP A 53 17.14 -8.69 18.46
N PRO A 54 17.69 -9.88 18.77
CA PRO A 54 17.05 -11.14 18.40
C PRO A 54 15.66 -11.34 19.01
N ALA A 55 15.42 -10.84 20.22
CA ALA A 55 14.13 -10.97 20.88
C ALA A 55 13.08 -10.09 20.21
N LYS A 56 13.46 -8.88 19.79
CA LYS A 56 12.56 -7.98 19.04
C LYS A 56 12.35 -8.46 17.61
N ALA A 57 13.38 -8.97 16.94
CA ALA A 57 13.25 -9.57 15.62
C ALA A 57 12.28 -10.77 15.64
N ALA A 58 12.34 -11.62 16.66
CA ALA A 58 11.38 -12.70 16.85
C ALA A 58 9.94 -12.18 17.04
N ALA A 59 9.75 -11.13 17.86
CA ALA A 59 8.45 -10.51 18.04
C ALA A 59 7.90 -9.88 16.73
N LEU A 60 8.77 -9.29 15.92
CA LEU A 60 8.40 -8.81 14.58
C LEU A 60 7.99 -9.95 13.65
N GLY A 61 8.58 -11.14 13.80
CA GLY A 61 8.19 -12.32 13.02
C GLY A 61 6.74 -12.71 13.30
N GLU A 62 6.36 -12.74 14.58
CA GLU A 62 4.97 -12.96 14.99
C GLU A 62 4.04 -11.84 14.49
N TYR A 63 4.50 -10.59 14.53
CA TYR A 63 3.75 -9.48 13.97
C TYR A 63 3.49 -9.65 12.47
N VAL A 64 4.51 -10.02 11.67
CA VAL A 64 4.37 -10.25 10.22
C VAL A 64 3.36 -11.38 9.94
N ARG A 65 3.39 -12.45 10.74
CA ARG A 65 2.39 -13.52 10.67
C ARG A 65 0.97 -12.98 10.86
N TYR A 66 0.72 -12.26 11.94
CA TYR A 66 -0.63 -11.71 12.21
C TYR A 66 -1.05 -10.64 11.21
N TRP A 67 -0.12 -9.84 10.72
CA TRP A 67 -0.36 -8.87 9.66
C TRP A 67 -0.88 -9.58 8.39
N ALA A 68 -0.25 -10.68 7.98
CA ALA A 68 -0.68 -11.44 6.80
C ALA A 68 -2.09 -12.02 6.98
N LEU A 69 -2.37 -12.61 8.14
CA LEU A 69 -3.71 -13.13 8.48
C LEU A 69 -4.77 -12.02 8.50
N ALA A 70 -4.44 -10.85 9.05
CA ALA A 70 -5.34 -9.71 9.06
C ALA A 70 -5.60 -9.17 7.65
N ALA A 71 -4.58 -9.10 6.78
CA ALA A 71 -4.74 -8.70 5.39
C ALA A 71 -5.67 -9.66 4.62
N ARG A 72 -5.51 -10.97 4.82
CA ARG A 72 -6.43 -11.99 4.27
C ARG A 72 -7.84 -11.84 4.82
N TRP A 73 -7.99 -11.60 6.13
CA TRP A 73 -9.30 -11.39 6.74
C TRP A 73 -10.01 -10.17 6.16
N VAL A 74 -9.33 -9.05 5.94
CA VAL A 74 -9.93 -7.86 5.31
C VAL A 74 -10.43 -8.17 3.89
N GLU A 75 -9.68 -8.96 3.12
CA GLU A 75 -10.09 -9.41 1.79
C GLU A 75 -11.34 -10.32 1.84
N GLU A 76 -11.41 -11.22 2.82
CA GLU A 76 -12.48 -12.22 2.94
C GLU A 76 -13.74 -11.69 3.65
N HIS A 77 -13.61 -10.62 4.44
CA HIS A 77 -14.68 -10.02 5.25
C HIS A 77 -14.91 -8.53 4.90
N PRO A 78 -15.17 -8.19 3.63
CA PRO A 78 -15.25 -6.79 3.21
C PRO A 78 -16.43 -6.05 3.85
N LYS A 79 -17.54 -6.72 4.18
CA LYS A 79 -18.70 -6.07 4.82
C LYS A 79 -18.37 -5.63 6.24
N GLU A 80 -17.81 -6.54 7.03
CA GLU A 80 -17.37 -6.29 8.40
C GLU A 80 -16.27 -5.22 8.42
N TRP A 81 -15.34 -5.26 7.46
CA TRP A 81 -14.32 -4.23 7.30
C TRP A 81 -14.92 -2.86 6.97
N ILE A 82 -15.87 -2.79 6.02
CA ILE A 82 -16.54 -1.54 5.66
C ILE A 82 -17.26 -0.95 6.88
N GLU A 83 -18.04 -1.76 7.60
CA GLU A 83 -18.82 -1.29 8.75
C GLU A 83 -17.91 -0.85 9.91
N GLY A 84 -16.95 -1.69 10.29
CA GLY A 84 -16.09 -1.45 11.45
C GLY A 84 -15.02 -0.38 11.22
N TYR A 85 -14.38 -0.39 10.06
CA TYR A 85 -13.27 0.52 9.77
C TYR A 85 -13.73 1.72 8.95
N TYR A 86 -14.22 1.52 7.73
CA TYR A 86 -14.54 2.65 6.84
C TYR A 86 -15.68 3.52 7.38
N VAL A 87 -16.75 2.92 7.91
CA VAL A 87 -17.88 3.67 8.45
C VAL A 87 -17.61 4.11 9.88
N ALA A 88 -17.47 3.17 10.82
CA ALA A 88 -17.42 3.52 12.24
C ALA A 88 -16.13 4.25 12.65
N THR A 89 -15.00 3.98 12.00
CA THR A 89 -13.70 4.58 12.35
C THR A 89 -13.33 5.76 11.45
N GLN A 90 -13.48 5.63 10.12
CA GLN A 90 -13.09 6.67 9.16
C GLN A 90 -14.23 7.66 8.83
N GLY A 91 -15.45 7.40 9.29
CA GLY A 91 -16.60 8.29 9.07
C GLY A 91 -17.09 8.34 7.61
N LEU A 92 -16.75 7.34 6.81
CA LEU A 92 -17.27 7.19 5.45
C LEU A 92 -18.70 6.65 5.48
N ASN A 93 -19.42 6.79 4.37
CA ASN A 93 -20.64 6.01 4.17
C ASN A 93 -20.30 4.65 3.55
N THR A 94 -21.23 3.71 3.61
CA THR A 94 -21.05 2.34 3.07
C THR A 94 -20.72 2.33 1.58
N GLU A 95 -21.27 3.25 0.78
CA GLU A 95 -21.03 3.34 -0.66
C GLU A 95 -19.58 3.78 -0.97
N ASP A 96 -19.00 4.66 -0.15
CA ASP A 96 -17.61 5.08 -0.22
C ASP A 96 -16.69 3.95 0.27
N GLY A 97 -17.07 3.21 1.30
CA GLY A 97 -16.34 2.04 1.77
C GLY A 97 -16.30 0.93 0.72
N GLN A 98 -17.42 0.62 0.07
CA GLN A 98 -17.47 -0.36 -1.02
C GLN A 98 -16.59 0.06 -2.19
N TYR A 99 -16.63 1.34 -2.57
CA TYR A 99 -15.76 1.87 -3.62
C TYR A 99 -14.27 1.64 -3.31
N LEU A 100 -13.86 1.82 -2.05
CA LEU A 100 -12.46 1.58 -1.65
C LEU A 100 -12.10 0.10 -1.73
N VAL A 101 -12.96 -0.80 -1.24
CA VAL A 101 -12.74 -2.26 -1.38
C VAL A 101 -12.60 -2.68 -2.84
N ASP A 102 -13.46 -2.15 -3.71
CA ASP A 102 -13.42 -2.48 -5.14
C ASP A 102 -12.16 -1.92 -5.82
N ALA A 103 -11.69 -0.75 -5.39
CA ALA A 103 -10.50 -0.10 -5.93
C ALA A 103 -9.19 -0.75 -5.44
N ASP A 104 -9.10 -1.13 -4.17
CA ASP A 104 -7.91 -1.74 -3.57
C ASP A 104 -7.71 -3.19 -4.08
N GLY A 105 -8.79 -3.87 -4.47
CA GLY A 105 -8.72 -5.21 -5.05
C GLY A 105 -8.22 -6.26 -4.05
N ARG A 106 -7.33 -7.16 -4.52
CA ARG A 106 -6.78 -8.26 -3.70
C ARG A 106 -5.33 -8.00 -3.35
N PHE A 107 -4.99 -8.21 -2.09
CA PHE A 107 -3.60 -8.11 -1.63
C PHE A 107 -2.75 -9.24 -2.24
N ASP A 108 -1.71 -8.82 -2.96
CA ASP A 108 -0.67 -9.70 -3.49
C ASP A 108 0.51 -9.74 -2.50
N ILE A 109 0.64 -10.84 -1.76
CA ILE A 109 1.74 -11.09 -0.81
C ILE A 109 2.65 -12.15 -1.43
N PRO A 110 3.78 -11.76 -2.03
CA PRO A 110 4.62 -12.69 -2.77
C PRO A 110 5.39 -13.64 -1.83
N SER A 111 5.68 -14.86 -2.31
CA SER A 111 6.46 -15.86 -1.58
C SER A 111 7.97 -15.60 -1.57
N ASP A 112 8.43 -14.76 -2.49
CA ASP A 112 9.80 -14.26 -2.57
C ASP A 112 9.78 -12.79 -2.97
N TRP A 113 10.83 -12.05 -2.59
CA TRP A 113 10.87 -10.60 -2.78
C TRP A 113 11.76 -10.17 -3.95
N ASN A 114 12.16 -11.09 -4.84
CA ASN A 114 13.11 -10.77 -5.91
C ASN A 114 12.57 -9.69 -6.86
N ASP A 115 11.35 -9.87 -7.35
CA ASP A 115 10.71 -8.89 -8.24
C ASP A 115 10.37 -7.58 -7.50
N VAL A 116 10.05 -7.66 -6.21
CA VAL A 116 9.79 -6.49 -5.36
C VAL A 116 11.05 -5.64 -5.24
N ILE A 117 12.18 -6.27 -4.94
CA ILE A 117 13.49 -5.61 -4.82
C ILE A 117 13.92 -4.98 -6.13
N VAL A 118 13.72 -5.67 -7.27
CA VAL A 118 14.01 -5.11 -8.61
C VAL A 118 13.19 -3.84 -8.87
N ARG A 119 11.89 -3.86 -8.57
CA ARG A 119 11.02 -2.68 -8.73
C ARG A 119 11.40 -1.54 -7.79
N GLN A 120 11.76 -1.86 -6.55
CA GLN A 120 12.24 -0.87 -5.59
C GLN A 120 13.56 -0.24 -6.03
N GLN A 121 14.48 -1.02 -6.60
CA GLN A 121 15.74 -0.49 -7.16
C GLN A 121 15.46 0.49 -8.31
N ALA A 122 14.55 0.15 -9.22
CA ALA A 122 14.16 1.06 -10.30
C ALA A 122 13.62 2.40 -9.77
N THR A 123 12.86 2.38 -8.67
CA THR A 123 12.38 3.58 -7.99
C THR A 123 13.53 4.37 -7.35
N ILE A 124 14.45 3.69 -6.67
CA ILE A 124 15.63 4.31 -6.06
C ILE A 124 16.50 4.99 -7.13
N ASP A 125 16.77 4.30 -8.24
CA ASP A 125 17.60 4.81 -9.32
C ASP A 125 16.97 6.04 -9.99
N LEU A 126 15.65 6.00 -10.22
CA LEU A 126 14.90 7.15 -10.72
C LEU A 126 15.04 8.34 -9.77
N LEU A 127 14.76 8.17 -8.47
CA LEU A 127 14.82 9.26 -7.50
C LEU A 127 16.25 9.77 -7.30
N ALA A 128 17.26 8.89 -7.27
CA ALA A 128 18.65 9.27 -7.16
C ALA A 128 19.07 10.19 -8.31
N LYS A 129 18.67 9.84 -9.54
CA LYS A 129 18.89 10.67 -10.72
C LYS A 129 18.17 12.01 -10.64
N GLU A 130 16.85 12.00 -10.43
CA GLU A 130 16.03 13.22 -10.48
C GLU A 130 16.31 14.18 -9.31
N LEU A 131 16.76 13.66 -8.16
CA LEU A 131 17.10 14.45 -6.98
C LEU A 131 18.60 14.76 -6.84
N ASN A 132 19.42 14.31 -7.79
CA ASN A 132 20.88 14.41 -7.75
C ASN A 132 21.47 13.93 -6.41
N LYS A 133 21.07 12.71 -6.01
CA LYS A 133 21.52 12.03 -4.80
C LYS A 133 22.23 10.72 -5.16
N PRO A 134 23.14 10.21 -4.30
CA PRO A 134 23.68 8.87 -4.49
C PRO A 134 22.55 7.83 -4.45
N ALA A 135 22.61 6.84 -5.34
CA ALA A 135 21.75 5.68 -5.27
C ALA A 135 22.17 4.77 -4.10
N ILE A 136 21.19 4.11 -3.50
CA ILE A 136 21.39 3.03 -2.52
C ILE A 136 20.96 1.70 -3.14
N LYS A 137 21.36 0.58 -2.54
CA LYS A 137 20.93 -0.73 -3.00
C LYS A 137 19.63 -1.12 -2.32
N ALA A 138 18.63 -1.51 -3.09
CA ALA A 138 17.37 -2.01 -2.58
C ALA A 138 17.58 -3.25 -1.71
N GLU A 139 18.47 -4.17 -2.11
CA GLU A 139 18.76 -5.40 -1.35
C GLU A 139 19.18 -5.14 0.11
N ASP A 140 19.87 -4.02 0.37
CA ASP A 140 20.31 -3.65 1.73
C ASP A 140 19.13 -3.20 2.62
N LEU A 141 17.96 -2.94 2.05
CA LEU A 141 16.75 -2.49 2.77
C LEU A 141 15.81 -3.64 3.16
N PHE A 142 15.93 -4.81 2.52
CA PHE A 142 15.01 -5.94 2.73
C PHE A 142 15.66 -7.01 3.60
N ASP A 143 15.16 -7.15 4.84
CA ASP A 143 15.58 -8.21 5.73
C ASP A 143 14.89 -9.53 5.37
N ARG A 144 15.57 -10.35 4.55
CA ARG A 144 15.03 -11.62 4.06
C ARG A 144 14.74 -12.66 5.15
N ARG A 145 15.14 -12.45 6.40
CA ARG A 145 14.72 -13.31 7.52
C ARG A 145 13.19 -13.35 7.68
N PHE A 146 12.48 -12.32 7.19
CA PHE A 146 11.03 -12.21 7.25
C PHE A 146 10.30 -12.65 5.98
N GLU A 147 11.02 -12.96 4.90
CA GLU A 147 10.50 -13.12 3.53
C GLU A 147 9.33 -14.11 3.44
N ALA A 148 9.53 -15.32 3.95
CA ALA A 148 8.55 -16.39 3.84
C ALA A 148 7.49 -16.39 4.96
N ILE A 149 7.61 -15.54 5.99
CA ILE A 149 6.75 -15.63 7.18
C ILE A 149 5.28 -15.40 6.82
N ALA A 150 5.00 -14.35 6.05
CA ALA A 150 3.64 -13.98 5.68
C ALA A 150 2.96 -15.10 4.86
N THR A 151 3.61 -15.57 3.80
CA THR A 151 3.09 -16.62 2.92
C THR A 151 2.98 -17.97 3.62
N ASN A 152 3.95 -18.36 4.45
CA ASN A 152 3.85 -19.58 5.26
C ASN A 152 2.64 -19.54 6.21
N SER A 153 2.33 -18.37 6.77
CA SER A 153 1.20 -18.19 7.68
C SER A 153 -0.14 -18.36 6.98
N LEU A 154 -0.25 -17.85 5.75
CA LEU A 154 -1.45 -18.01 4.92
C LEU A 154 -1.67 -19.46 4.48
N ASN A 155 -0.59 -20.20 4.22
CA ASN A 155 -0.66 -21.60 3.78
C ASN A 155 -0.93 -22.59 4.93
N ALA A 156 -0.71 -22.17 6.18
CA ALA A 156 -0.91 -23.00 7.37
C ALA A 156 -2.32 -22.86 7.99
N SER A 157 -3.15 -21.97 7.45
CA SER A 157 -4.49 -21.61 7.97
C SER A 157 -5.61 -22.35 7.26
#